data_AF-A0A2J6I6Q2-F1
#
_entry.id   AF-A0A2J6I6Q2-F1
#
_cell.length_a   1.000
_cell.length_b   1.000
_cell.length_c   1.000
_cell.angle_alpha   90.00
_cell.angle_beta   90.00
_cell.angle_gamma   90.00
#
_symmetry.space_group_name_H-M   'P 1'
#
loop_
_entity.id
_entity.type
_entity.pdbx_description
1 polymer ?
#
loop_
_entity_poly.entity_id
_entity_poly.type
_entity_poly.pdbx_seq_one_letter_code
_entity_poly.pdbx_strand_id
1 'polypeptide(L)'
;MKLRLILTLLSIVMLSSVTFTQNNKYLGNEKDISGSELFAKAQSINFQGQIAKAIFSDEKNTYFALDNTSIESRYVKIRILEQSYSDKFLVNIGPDIDSGYMLFLVNNSLKKSQEDIVNLIDTFRVAAVKEEASMNEEAMKLWLSKHKKFSKK
;
A
#
# COMPACT_ATOMS: atom_id res chain seq x y z
N MET A 1 -29.99 -46.02 -21.55
CA MET A 1 -29.79 -44.56 -21.68
C MET A 1 -28.67 -44.12 -20.73
N LYS A 2 -27.46 -43.88 -21.25
CA LYS A 2 -26.37 -43.22 -20.51
C LYS A 2 -26.08 -41.93 -21.25
N LEU A 3 -26.52 -40.80 -20.70
CA LEU A 3 -26.39 -39.49 -21.32
C LEU A 3 -25.56 -38.57 -20.41
N ARG A 4 -24.33 -38.31 -20.86
CA ARG A 4 -23.55 -37.06 -20.78
C ARG A 4 -23.41 -36.38 -19.41
N LEU A 5 -22.20 -36.42 -18.85
CA LEU A 5 -21.62 -35.28 -18.14
C LEU A 5 -20.11 -35.22 -18.43
N ILE A 6 -19.76 -34.66 -19.58
CA ILE A 6 -18.43 -34.11 -19.86
C ILE A 6 -18.61 -32.59 -19.86
N LEU A 7 -17.61 -31.87 -19.37
CA LEU A 7 -17.46 -30.41 -19.28
C LEU A 7 -18.16 -29.74 -18.08
N THR A 8 -17.43 -29.51 -16.99
CA THR A 8 -16.71 -28.24 -16.73
C THR A 8 -16.25 -28.21 -15.27
N LEU A 9 -14.96 -28.42 -15.02
CA LEU A 9 -14.25 -27.74 -13.95
C LEU A 9 -12.74 -27.70 -14.25
N LEU A 10 -12.43 -27.34 -15.50
CA LEU A 10 -11.11 -26.87 -15.90
C LEU A 10 -11.20 -25.35 -15.96
N SER A 11 -11.21 -24.69 -14.80
CA SER A 11 -11.08 -23.24 -14.74
C SER A 11 -10.31 -22.84 -13.48
N ILE A 12 -9.07 -22.39 -13.72
CA ILE A 12 -8.31 -21.47 -12.89
C ILE A 12 -7.57 -22.14 -11.71
N VAL A 13 -6.67 -23.06 -12.07
CA VAL A 13 -5.29 -22.94 -11.60
C VAL A 13 -4.72 -21.71 -12.29
N MET A 14 -4.75 -20.54 -11.64
CA MET A 14 -3.90 -19.36 -11.90
C MET A 14 -4.33 -18.27 -10.92
N LEU A 15 -3.70 -18.17 -9.74
CA LEU A 15 -3.46 -16.89 -9.04
C LEU A 15 -2.65 -17.12 -7.75
N SER A 16 -1.44 -17.66 -7.85
CA SER A 16 -0.51 -17.61 -6.70
C SER A 16 0.96 -17.57 -7.10
N SER A 17 1.25 -16.93 -8.22
CA SER A 17 2.61 -16.52 -8.62
C SER A 17 2.66 -15.02 -8.91
N VAL A 18 1.96 -14.22 -8.09
CA VAL A 18 2.31 -12.80 -7.91
C VAL A 18 3.34 -12.70 -6.78
N THR A 19 4.42 -13.48 -6.90
CA THR A 19 5.64 -13.23 -6.15
C THR A 19 6.38 -12.09 -6.84
N PHE A 20 6.17 -10.88 -6.35
CA PHE A 20 7.21 -9.86 -6.22
C PHE A 20 8.03 -9.52 -7.49
N THR A 21 7.38 -9.15 -8.60
CA THR A 21 8.08 -8.56 -9.76
C THR A 21 7.99 -7.03 -9.80
N GLN A 22 7.58 -6.38 -8.71
CA GLN A 22 7.68 -4.91 -8.63
C GLN A 22 9.14 -4.45 -8.52
N ASN A 23 10.05 -5.28 -8.01
CA ASN A 23 11.38 -4.82 -7.57
C ASN A 23 12.27 -4.17 -8.65
N ASN A 24 12.20 -4.60 -9.92
CA ASN A 24 13.21 -4.18 -10.90
C ASN A 24 12.95 -2.81 -11.56
N LYS A 25 11.72 -2.28 -11.57
CA LYS A 25 11.41 -0.98 -12.21
C LYS A 25 11.76 0.23 -11.32
N TYR A 26 11.93 0.00 -10.03
CA TYR A 26 12.07 1.07 -9.03
C TYR A 26 13.48 1.19 -8.44
N LEU A 27 14.35 0.19 -8.64
CA LEU A 27 15.74 0.19 -8.18
C LEU A 27 16.64 0.90 -9.19
N GLY A 28 17.36 1.93 -8.74
CA GLY A 28 18.34 2.67 -9.53
C GLY A 28 19.78 2.48 -9.02
N ASN A 29 20.75 2.99 -9.78
CA ASN A 29 22.19 2.99 -9.41
C ASN A 29 22.62 4.23 -8.61
N GLU A 30 21.68 4.99 -8.06
CA GLU A 30 21.95 6.21 -7.26
C GLU A 30 22.41 5.82 -5.85
N LYS A 31 22.91 6.79 -5.07
CA LYS A 31 23.20 6.55 -3.66
C LYS A 31 21.88 6.21 -2.95
N ASP A 32 21.64 4.93 -2.70
CA ASP A 32 20.42 4.43 -2.06
C ASP A 32 20.17 5.23 -0.77
N ILE A 33 19.16 6.10 -0.80
CA ILE A 33 18.68 6.73 0.44
C ILE A 33 18.14 5.61 1.32
N SER A 34 18.72 5.47 2.51
CA SER A 34 18.33 4.40 3.42
C SER A 34 16.92 4.64 3.95
N GLY A 35 16.23 3.57 4.32
CA GLY A 35 14.93 3.66 5.00
C GLY A 35 15.01 4.54 6.25
N SER A 36 16.11 4.48 7.02
CA SER A 36 16.36 5.33 8.19
C SER A 36 16.44 6.82 7.84
N GLU A 37 17.07 7.18 6.72
CA GLU A 37 17.13 8.57 6.26
C GLU A 37 15.75 9.07 5.82
N LEU A 38 14.96 8.22 5.15
CA LEU A 38 13.58 8.55 4.80
C LEU A 38 12.70 8.74 6.05
N PHE A 39 12.84 7.89 7.05
CA PHE A 39 12.15 8.05 8.33
C PHE A 39 12.52 9.35 9.05
N ALA A 40 13.81 9.70 9.07
CA ALA A 40 14.25 10.96 9.67
C ALA A 40 13.65 12.17 8.91
N LYS A 41 13.59 12.11 7.57
CA LYS A 41 12.93 13.14 6.77
C LYS A 41 11.44 13.25 7.07
N ALA A 42 10.74 12.12 7.19
CA ALA A 42 9.32 12.09 7.54
C ALA A 42 9.04 12.74 8.90
N GLN A 43 9.88 12.49 9.91
CA GLN A 43 9.75 13.10 11.24
C GLN A 43 9.95 14.63 11.23
N SER A 44 10.77 15.14 10.32
CA SER A 44 11.07 16.58 10.21
C SER A 44 10.02 17.37 9.43
N ILE A 45 9.07 16.70 8.78
CA ILE A 45 8.08 17.35 7.91
C ILE A 45 6.81 17.72 8.67
N ASN A 46 6.32 18.92 8.41
CA ASN A 46 4.97 19.30 8.77
C ASN A 46 3.99 18.88 7.66
N PHE A 47 3.08 17.98 7.99
CA PHE A 47 2.05 17.45 7.10
C PHE A 47 0.93 18.46 6.79
N GLN A 48 0.79 19.54 7.57
CA GLN A 48 -0.19 20.61 7.33
C GLN A 48 -1.63 20.09 7.14
N GLY A 49 -2.00 19.02 7.83
CA GLY A 49 -3.31 18.39 7.72
C GLY A 49 -3.49 17.45 6.52
N GLN A 50 -2.46 17.25 5.68
CA GLN A 50 -2.47 16.24 4.62
C GLN A 50 -2.16 14.85 5.20
N ILE A 51 -2.81 13.82 4.66
CA ILE A 51 -2.59 12.42 5.06
C ILE A 51 -1.19 11.91 4.69
N ALA A 52 -0.64 12.43 3.59
CA ALA A 52 0.67 12.05 3.07
C ALA A 52 1.37 13.25 2.44
N LYS A 53 2.70 13.18 2.36
CA LYS A 53 3.53 14.25 1.80
C LYS A 53 4.79 13.69 1.16
N ALA A 54 5.26 14.35 0.10
CA ALA A 54 6.57 14.06 -0.47
C ALA A 54 7.66 14.47 0.54
N ILE A 55 8.56 13.55 0.86
CA ILE A 55 9.62 13.73 1.86
C ILE A 55 11.02 13.85 1.23
N PHE A 56 11.17 13.32 0.02
CA PHE A 56 12.42 13.32 -0.73
C PHE A 56 12.13 13.06 -2.21
N SER A 57 12.97 13.58 -3.09
CA SER A 57 12.92 13.29 -4.52
C SER A 57 14.35 13.24 -5.04
N ASP A 58 14.65 12.20 -5.80
CA ASP A 58 15.87 12.07 -6.58
C ASP A 58 15.53 12.08 -8.08
N GLU A 59 16.48 11.74 -8.96
CA GLU A 59 16.23 11.72 -10.41
C GLU A 59 15.18 10.70 -10.83
N LYS A 60 15.09 9.55 -10.13
CA LYS A 60 14.27 8.39 -10.52
C LYS A 60 12.95 8.31 -9.78
N ASN A 61 12.92 8.68 -8.50
CA ASN A 61 11.80 8.45 -7.62
C ASN A 61 11.47 9.69 -6.78
N THR A 62 10.19 9.82 -6.47
CA THR A 62 9.71 10.68 -5.40
C THR A 62 9.18 9.80 -4.27
N TYR A 63 9.62 10.10 -3.07
CA TYR A 63 9.33 9.35 -1.86
C TYR A 63 8.29 10.09 -1.04
N PHE A 64 7.29 9.36 -0.57
CA PHE A 64 6.19 9.88 0.21
C PHE A 64 6.16 9.22 1.58
N ALA A 65 5.82 10.00 2.60
CA ALA A 65 5.44 9.47 3.89
C ALA A 65 3.94 9.68 4.09
N LEU A 66 3.29 8.69 4.68
CA LEU A 66 1.95 8.77 5.24
C LEU A 66 2.09 8.70 6.76
N ASP A 67 1.54 9.68 7.46
CA ASP A 67 1.57 9.71 8.93
C ASP A 67 0.58 8.69 9.50
N ASN A 68 1.11 7.56 9.99
CA ASN A 68 0.29 6.49 10.55
C ASN A 68 -0.43 6.90 11.83
N THR A 69 0.02 7.94 12.52
CA THR A 69 -0.64 8.44 13.74
C THR A 69 -1.93 9.18 13.42
N SER A 70 -2.07 9.70 12.18
CA SER A 70 -3.29 10.34 11.70
C SER A 70 -4.43 9.36 11.38
N ILE A 71 -4.14 8.06 11.34
CA ILE A 71 -5.12 7.00 11.05
C ILE A 71 -5.22 6.10 12.27
N GLU A 72 -6.34 6.13 12.99
CA GLU A 72 -6.50 5.30 14.19
C GLU A 72 -6.77 3.83 13.83
N SER A 73 -7.62 3.59 12.82
CA SER A 73 -8.04 2.24 12.45
C SER A 73 -6.91 1.43 11.81
N ARG A 74 -6.55 0.31 12.46
CA ARG A 74 -5.64 -0.69 11.90
C ARG A 74 -6.18 -1.28 10.59
N TYR A 75 -7.49 -1.44 10.49
CA TYR A 75 -8.14 -1.93 9.27
C TYR A 75 -7.83 -0.98 8.10
N VAL A 76 -8.04 0.33 8.30
CA VAL A 76 -7.76 1.35 7.27
C VAL A 76 -6.29 1.33 6.85
N LYS A 77 -5.35 1.24 7.79
CA LYS A 77 -3.91 1.15 7.48
C LYS A 77 -3.59 -0.03 6.57
N ILE A 78 -4.07 -1.22 6.92
CA ILE A 78 -3.81 -2.43 6.14
C ILE A 78 -4.47 -2.32 4.75
N ARG A 79 -5.70 -1.80 4.65
CA ARG A 79 -6.37 -1.63 3.36
C ARG A 79 -5.64 -0.66 2.43
N ILE A 80 -5.04 0.39 2.95
CA ILE A 80 -4.18 1.30 2.14
C ILE A 80 -3.00 0.52 1.56
N LEU A 81 -2.35 -0.32 2.36
CA LEU A 81 -1.23 -1.14 1.87
C LEU A 81 -1.65 -2.14 0.81
N GLU A 82 -2.76 -2.84 1.02
CA GLU A 82 -3.29 -3.78 0.04
C GLU A 82 -3.61 -3.11 -1.29
N GLN A 83 -4.23 -1.93 -1.25
CA GLN A 83 -4.49 -1.14 -2.44
C GLN A 83 -3.18 -0.71 -3.11
N SER A 84 -2.17 -0.29 -2.34
CA SER A 84 -0.84 0.05 -2.89
C SER A 84 -0.16 -1.14 -3.57
N TYR A 85 -0.30 -2.37 -3.06
CA TYR A 85 0.27 -3.55 -3.71
C TYR A 85 -0.39 -3.88 -5.05
N SER A 86 -1.65 -3.50 -5.22
CA SER A 86 -2.38 -3.62 -6.48
C SER A 86 -2.20 -2.43 -7.42
N ASP A 87 -1.63 -1.32 -6.92
CA ASP A 87 -1.42 -0.11 -7.70
C ASP A 87 -0.18 -0.22 -8.60
N LYS A 88 -0.20 0.50 -9.72
CA LYS A 88 0.88 0.47 -10.74
C LYS A 88 1.90 1.59 -10.58
N PHE A 89 1.63 2.56 -9.70
CA PHE A 89 2.39 3.80 -9.58
C PHE A 89 3.04 3.94 -8.21
N LEU A 90 2.34 3.50 -7.16
CA LEU A 90 2.74 3.65 -5.77
C LEU A 90 3.24 2.32 -5.19
N VAL A 91 4.45 2.32 -4.64
CA VAL A 91 5.05 1.12 -4.03
C VAL A 91 5.37 1.38 -2.56
N ASN A 92 4.89 0.52 -1.66
CA ASN A 92 5.29 0.55 -0.26
C ASN A 92 6.74 0.04 -0.10
N ILE A 93 7.57 0.81 0.60
CA ILE A 93 8.96 0.49 0.93
C ILE A 93 9.25 0.57 2.44
N GLY A 94 8.22 0.84 3.25
CA GLY A 94 8.33 0.92 4.70
C GLY A 94 8.33 -0.47 5.36
N PRO A 95 9.03 -0.63 6.49
CA PRO A 95 9.17 -1.91 7.17
C PRO A 95 7.93 -2.36 7.95
N ASP A 96 7.03 -1.46 8.37
CA ASP A 96 5.88 -1.84 9.21
C ASP A 96 4.73 -0.82 9.21
N ILE A 97 3.50 -1.32 9.41
CA ILE A 97 2.23 -0.59 9.51
C ILE A 97 2.07 0.16 10.84
N ASP A 98 2.83 -0.23 11.85
CA ASP A 98 2.80 0.37 13.20
C ASP A 98 4.01 1.30 13.44
N SER A 99 5.01 1.28 12.55
CA SER A 99 6.05 2.31 12.53
C SER A 99 5.42 3.65 12.16
N GLY A 100 5.70 4.73 12.88
CA GLY A 100 4.94 5.99 12.85
C GLY A 100 4.67 6.60 11.45
N TYR A 101 5.38 6.14 10.41
CA TYR A 101 5.11 6.47 9.02
C TYR A 101 5.07 5.23 8.13
N MET A 102 4.13 5.18 7.18
CA MET A 102 4.27 4.31 6.00
C MET A 102 5.04 5.06 4.92
N LEU A 103 6.02 4.40 4.32
CA LEU A 103 6.87 4.98 3.29
C LEU A 103 6.51 4.40 1.93
N PHE A 104 6.33 5.29 0.95
CA PHE A 104 6.02 4.92 -0.42
C PHE A 104 7.03 5.55 -1.39
N LEU A 105 7.22 4.91 -2.53
CA LEU A 105 7.94 5.48 -3.67
C LEU A 105 7.07 5.50 -4.93
N VAL A 106 7.35 6.47 -5.79
CA VAL A 106 6.75 6.63 -7.11
C VAL A 106 7.85 6.96 -8.10
N ASN A 107 7.91 6.25 -9.22
CA ASN A 107 8.90 6.51 -10.28
C ASN A 107 8.56 7.81 -11.05
N ASN A 108 9.49 8.75 -11.11
CA ASN A 108 9.35 10.06 -11.75
C ASN A 108 9.03 9.97 -13.26
N SER A 109 9.44 8.89 -13.94
CA SER A 109 9.09 8.66 -15.36
C SER A 109 7.59 8.52 -15.61
N LEU A 110 6.82 8.21 -14.56
CA LEU A 110 5.35 8.14 -14.61
C LEU A 110 4.69 9.52 -14.65
N LYS A 111 5.47 10.61 -14.45
CA LYS A 111 5.03 12.01 -14.51
C LYS A 111 3.78 12.30 -13.65
N LYS A 112 3.68 11.66 -12.49
CA LYS A 112 2.65 11.94 -11.49
C LYS A 112 3.06 13.15 -10.66
N SER A 113 2.15 14.10 -10.49
CA SER A 113 2.38 15.22 -9.58
C SER A 113 2.33 14.74 -8.13
N GLN A 114 2.90 15.51 -7.20
CA GLN A 114 2.79 15.19 -5.77
C GLN A 114 1.32 15.18 -5.32
N GLU A 115 0.52 16.10 -5.84
CA GLU A 115 -0.92 16.18 -5.56
C GLU A 115 -1.67 14.91 -6.03
N ASP A 116 -1.35 14.39 -7.22
CA ASP A 116 -1.95 13.14 -7.71
C ASP A 116 -1.71 11.97 -6.74
N ILE A 117 -0.50 11.89 -6.20
CA ILE A 117 -0.12 10.80 -5.29
C ILE A 117 -0.77 10.97 -3.92
N VAL A 118 -0.81 12.20 -3.40
CA VAL A 118 -1.52 12.50 -2.14
C VAL A 118 -3.01 12.19 -2.27
N ASN A 119 -3.64 12.57 -3.38
CA ASN A 119 -5.05 12.28 -3.65
C ASN A 119 -5.31 10.78 -3.85
N LEU A 120 -4.36 10.04 -4.45
CA LEU A 120 -4.45 8.58 -4.58
C LEU A 120 -4.45 7.91 -3.21
N ILE A 121 -3.53 8.31 -2.33
CA ILE A 121 -3.45 7.79 -0.96
C ILE A 121 -4.72 8.12 -0.17
N ASP A 122 -5.23 9.36 -0.27
CA ASP A 122 -6.46 9.74 0.42
C ASP A 122 -7.68 8.99 -0.14
N THR A 123 -7.73 8.73 -1.45
CA THR A 123 -8.76 7.88 -2.07
C THR A 123 -8.77 6.49 -1.46
N PHE A 124 -7.59 5.89 -1.26
CA PHE A 124 -7.48 4.58 -0.60
C PHE A 124 -8.00 4.62 0.84
N ARG A 125 -7.66 5.68 1.60
CA ARG A 125 -8.16 5.89 2.96
C ARG A 125 -9.68 6.03 2.98
N VAL A 126 -10.25 6.92 2.16
CA VAL A 126 -11.69 7.18 2.11
C VAL A 126 -12.46 5.90 1.75
N ALA A 127 -11.97 5.14 0.77
CA ALA A 127 -12.55 3.86 0.41
C ALA A 127 -12.53 2.86 1.58
N ALA A 128 -11.39 2.76 2.28
CA ALA A 128 -11.24 1.86 3.41
C ALA A 128 -12.13 2.26 4.61
N VAL A 129 -12.24 3.55 4.92
CA VAL A 129 -13.14 4.05 5.99
C VAL A 129 -14.60 3.73 5.67
N LYS A 130 -15.00 3.90 4.41
CA LYS A 130 -16.36 3.55 3.96
C LYS A 130 -16.61 2.04 4.02
N GLU A 131 -15.62 1.24 3.64
CA GLU A 131 -15.68 -0.23 3.73
C GLU A 131 -15.84 -0.66 5.20
N GLU A 132 -14.97 -0.16 6.09
CA GLU A 132 -15.02 -0.41 7.53
C GLU A 132 -16.37 -0.08 8.15
N ALA A 133 -16.93 1.09 7.85
CA ALA A 133 -18.22 1.54 8.37
C ALA A 133 -19.41 0.65 7.94
N SER A 134 -19.24 -0.13 6.87
CA SER A 134 -20.25 -1.08 6.38
C SER A 134 -20.07 -2.50 6.92
N MET A 135 -18.98 -2.77 7.64
CA MET A 135 -18.71 -4.07 8.24
C MET A 135 -19.37 -4.19 9.61
N ASN A 136 -19.98 -5.35 9.87
CA ASN A 136 -20.38 -5.72 11.22
C ASN A 136 -19.19 -6.35 11.99
N GLU A 137 -19.37 -6.56 13.28
CA GLU A 137 -18.31 -7.07 14.17
C GLU A 137 -17.78 -8.46 13.74
N GLU A 138 -18.68 -9.35 13.34
CA GLU A 138 -18.33 -10.70 12.84
C GLU A 138 -17.46 -10.64 11.57
N ALA A 139 -17.85 -9.81 10.61
CA ALA A 139 -17.09 -9.59 9.38
C ALA A 139 -15.72 -8.97 9.68
N MET A 140 -15.64 -8.02 10.61
CA MET A 140 -14.39 -7.40 11.03
C MET A 140 -13.46 -8.42 11.69
N LYS A 141 -13.96 -9.24 12.63
CA LYS A 141 -13.18 -10.31 13.27
C LYS A 141 -12.64 -11.31 12.24
N LEU A 142 -13.49 -11.76 11.32
CA LEU A 142 -13.09 -12.68 10.25
C LEU A 142 -12.00 -12.05 9.38
N TRP A 143 -12.16 -10.78 9.00
CA TRP A 143 -11.18 -10.08 8.19
C TRP A 143 -9.83 -9.94 8.90
N LEU A 144 -9.82 -9.48 10.15
CA LEU A 144 -8.59 -9.36 10.95
C LEU A 144 -7.87 -10.71 11.10
N SER A 145 -8.62 -11.81 11.23
CA SER A 145 -8.05 -13.15 11.34
C SER A 145 -7.30 -13.60 10.07
N LYS A 146 -7.75 -13.15 8.89
CA LYS A 146 -7.11 -13.44 7.59
C LYS A 146 -5.87 -12.59 7.34
N HIS A 147 -5.78 -11.43 7.98
CA HIS A 147 -4.69 -10.47 7.81
C HIS A 147 -3.65 -10.54 8.93
N LYS A 148 -3.58 -11.69 9.64
CA LYS A 148 -2.60 -11.98 10.69
C LYS A 148 -1.14 -11.76 10.30
N LYS A 149 -0.81 -11.79 9.00
CA LYS A 149 0.53 -11.49 8.49
C LYS A 149 1.01 -10.08 8.84
N PHE A 150 0.08 -9.14 9.01
CA PHE A 150 0.35 -7.78 9.46
C PHE A 150 0.22 -7.63 10.99
N SER A 151 0.05 -8.73 11.75
CA SER A 151 -0.16 -8.72 13.21
C SER A 151 1.07 -9.11 14.02
N LYS A 152 2.19 -9.41 13.36
CA LYS A 152 3.43 -9.72 14.07
C LYS A 152 4.10 -8.43 14.51
N LYS A 153 4.08 -8.21 15.83
CA LYS A 153 4.98 -7.32 16.56
C LYS A 153 6.42 -7.79 16.44
#